data_AF-A0A381ZLM7-F1
#
_entry.id   AF-A0A381ZLM7-F1
#
_cell.length_a   1.000
_cell.length_b   1.000
_cell.length_c   1.000
_cell.angle_alpha   90.00
_cell.angle_beta   90.00
_cell.angle_gamma   90.00
#
_symmetry.space_group_name_H-M   'P 1'
#
loop_
_entity.id
_entity.type
_entity.pdbx_description
1 polymer ?
#
loop_
_entity_poly.entity_id
_entity_poly.type
_entity_poly.pdbx_seq_one_letter_code
_entity_poly.pdbx_strand_id
1 'polypeptide(L)'
;MTEQQRIAAAERLEKAREKKKEKNPSYGKGNIHKSLWNLPSDHQLHPDKIKVWIKTQADLARVERAQIKQNVKGAIAKLANHEGYIRHMKSYLRHGDWCDMFYGEYQEKKIRNRNVALGYYWYGPNIGKPKRDVGTFYPDLNVVWEMGMEE
;
A
#
# COMPACT_ATOMS: atom_id res chain seq x y z
N MET A 1 35.53 16.35 10.06
CA MET A 1 35.32 14.91 9.82
C MET A 1 36.30 14.48 8.75
N THR A 2 37.36 13.77 9.13
CA THR A 2 38.27 13.15 8.15
C THR A 2 37.60 11.91 7.53
N GLU A 3 37.98 11.57 6.30
CA GLU A 3 37.38 10.45 5.54
C GLU A 3 37.40 9.14 6.34
N GLN A 4 38.50 8.89 7.05
CA GLN A 4 38.67 7.72 7.91
C GLN A 4 37.73 7.69 9.13
N GLN A 5 37.41 8.85 9.72
CA GLN A 5 36.44 8.94 10.82
C GLN A 5 35.01 8.70 10.34
N ARG A 6 34.67 9.10 9.11
CA ARG A 6 33.37 8.78 8.49
C ARG A 6 33.19 7.30 8.24
N ILE A 7 34.22 6.63 7.71
CA ILE A 7 34.20 5.19 7.42
C ILE A 7 34.09 4.39 8.73
N ALA A 8 34.92 4.71 9.74
CA ALA A 8 34.88 4.05 11.04
C ALA A 8 33.55 4.29 11.79
N ALA A 9 32.93 5.47 11.63
CA ALA A 9 31.60 5.75 12.18
C ALA A 9 30.50 4.96 11.45
N ALA A 10 30.59 4.82 10.12
CA ALA A 10 29.66 4.02 9.33
C ALA A 10 29.72 2.54 9.71
N GLU A 11 30.92 1.97 9.81
CA GLU A 11 31.12 0.56 10.22
C GLU A 11 30.64 0.29 11.66
N ARG A 12 30.85 1.24 12.59
CA ARG A 12 30.31 1.14 13.96
C ARG A 12 28.78 1.19 13.98
N LEU A 13 28.19 2.06 13.17
CA LEU A 13 26.73 2.14 13.04
C LEU A 13 26.13 0.89 12.41
N GLU A 14 26.82 0.26 11.46
CA GLU A 14 26.39 -0.98 10.81
C GLU A 14 26.41 -2.16 11.79
N LYS A 15 27.52 -2.38 12.50
CA LYS A 15 27.61 -3.39 13.57
C LYS A 15 26.59 -3.17 14.68
N ALA A 16 26.27 -1.90 15.00
CA ALA A 16 25.22 -1.56 15.97
C ALA A 16 23.81 -1.84 15.43
N ARG A 17 23.57 -1.73 14.11
CA ARG A 17 22.30 -2.07 13.47
C ARG A 17 22.12 -3.58 13.40
N GLU A 18 23.16 -4.36 13.12
CA GLU A 18 23.12 -5.83 13.11
C GLU A 18 22.80 -6.39 14.49
N LYS A 19 23.53 -5.97 15.54
CA LYS A 19 23.26 -6.39 16.92
C LYS A 19 21.85 -6.03 17.41
N LYS A 20 21.27 -4.95 16.89
CA LYS A 20 19.89 -4.54 17.22
C LYS A 20 18.84 -5.28 16.40
N LYS A 21 19.14 -5.68 15.15
CA LYS A 21 18.29 -6.58 14.36
C LYS A 21 18.22 -7.97 15.00
N GLU A 22 19.34 -8.49 15.51
CA GLU A 22 19.38 -9.80 16.21
C GLU A 22 18.61 -9.77 17.54
N LYS A 23 18.75 -8.69 18.32
CA LYS A 23 18.09 -8.58 19.64
C LYS A 23 16.61 -8.22 19.56
N ASN A 24 16.12 -7.72 18.43
CA ASN A 24 14.74 -7.27 18.30
C ASN A 24 14.23 -7.58 16.88
N PRO A 25 13.37 -8.60 16.71
CA PRO A 25 12.78 -8.94 15.41
C PRO A 25 12.02 -7.79 14.74
N SER A 26 11.67 -6.76 15.52
CA SER A 26 10.98 -5.52 15.15
C SER A 26 11.91 -4.33 14.84
N TYR A 27 13.23 -4.46 15.01
CA TYR A 27 14.15 -3.33 14.83
C TYR A 27 14.15 -2.81 13.39
N GLY A 28 13.78 -1.54 13.21
CA GLY A 28 13.63 -0.93 11.88
C GLY A 28 12.28 -1.23 11.19
N LYS A 29 11.42 -2.06 11.80
CA LYS A 29 10.08 -2.40 11.31
C LYS A 29 8.95 -1.67 12.07
N GLY A 30 9.27 -0.77 13.00
CA GLY A 30 8.25 -0.07 13.81
C GLY A 30 7.26 0.80 13.01
N ASN A 31 7.64 1.23 11.80
CA ASN A 31 6.75 1.95 10.87
C ASN A 31 6.00 1.01 9.91
N ILE A 32 6.18 -0.31 10.06
CA ILE A 32 5.61 -1.34 9.19
C ILE A 32 4.71 -2.24 10.05
N HIS A 33 3.47 -2.46 9.62
CA HIS A 33 2.51 -3.30 10.32
C HIS A 33 3.02 -4.75 10.44
N LYS A 34 2.69 -5.42 11.54
CA LYS A 34 3.14 -6.79 11.84
C LYS A 34 2.78 -7.79 10.74
N SER A 35 1.64 -7.61 10.07
CA SER A 35 1.20 -8.47 8.96
C SER A 35 2.16 -8.44 7.76
N LEU A 36 2.92 -7.36 7.60
CA LEU A 36 3.82 -7.15 6.46
C LEU A 36 5.25 -7.64 6.72
N TRP A 37 5.56 -8.13 7.92
CA TRP A 37 6.92 -8.46 8.32
C TRP A 37 7.47 -9.73 7.67
N ASN A 38 6.58 -10.66 7.33
CA ASN A 38 6.89 -12.01 6.84
C ASN A 38 6.38 -12.21 5.39
N LEU A 39 6.12 -11.12 4.66
CA LEU A 39 5.73 -11.23 3.25
C LEU A 39 6.92 -11.76 2.42
N PRO A 40 6.67 -12.64 1.44
CA PRO A 40 7.67 -13.00 0.45
C PRO A 40 8.22 -11.76 -0.26
N SER A 41 9.51 -11.74 -0.58
CA SER A 41 10.16 -10.64 -1.31
C SER A 41 9.54 -10.37 -2.68
N ASP A 42 9.02 -11.41 -3.33
CA ASP A 42 8.36 -11.31 -4.63
C ASP A 42 6.92 -10.76 -4.53
N HIS A 43 6.34 -10.66 -3.33
CA HIS A 43 4.98 -10.17 -3.15
C HIS A 43 4.79 -8.79 -3.81
N GLN A 44 3.66 -8.62 -4.48
CA GLN A 44 3.37 -7.42 -5.28
C GLN A 44 3.37 -6.15 -4.42
N LEU A 45 2.84 -6.26 -3.20
CA LEU A 45 2.76 -5.20 -2.20
C LEU A 45 3.88 -5.30 -1.14
N HIS A 46 5.05 -5.83 -1.50
CA HIS A 46 6.16 -5.90 -0.56
C HIS A 46 6.56 -4.48 -0.08
N PRO A 47 6.82 -4.26 1.23
CA PRO A 47 7.13 -2.93 1.77
C PRO A 47 8.27 -2.20 1.05
N ASP A 48 9.25 -2.93 0.52
CA ASP A 48 10.37 -2.31 -0.19
C ASP A 48 9.98 -1.77 -1.57
N LYS A 49 9.09 -2.45 -2.31
CA LYS A 49 8.52 -1.92 -3.56
C LYS A 49 7.72 -0.65 -3.29
N ILE A 50 6.93 -0.64 -2.21
CA ILE A 50 6.09 0.50 -1.83
C ILE A 50 6.94 1.71 -1.43
N LYS A 51 8.07 1.52 -0.73
CA LYS A 51 8.99 2.63 -0.44
C LYS A 51 9.54 3.26 -1.72
N VAL A 52 9.84 2.46 -2.75
CA VAL A 52 10.24 2.96 -4.06
C VAL A 52 9.11 3.76 -4.70
N TRP A 53 7.89 3.22 -4.72
CA TRP A 53 6.73 3.91 -5.28
C TRP A 53 6.42 5.24 -4.58
N ILE A 54 6.54 5.30 -3.25
CA ILE A 54 6.40 6.55 -2.48
C ILE A 54 7.41 7.59 -2.95
N LYS A 55 8.65 7.18 -3.24
CA LYS A 55 9.69 8.09 -3.75
C LYS A 55 9.33 8.60 -5.15
N THR A 56 9.00 7.70 -6.08
CA THR A 56 8.60 8.08 -7.44
C THR A 56 7.41 9.03 -7.43
N GLN A 57 6.39 8.72 -6.63
CA GLN A 57 5.18 9.56 -6.52
C GLN A 57 5.46 10.92 -5.87
N ALA A 58 6.40 11.00 -4.93
CA ALA A 58 6.84 12.26 -4.36
C ALA A 58 7.58 13.14 -5.39
N ASP A 59 8.37 12.52 -6.27
CA ASP A 59 9.02 13.22 -7.37
C ASP A 59 7.99 13.74 -8.39
N LEU A 60 6.99 12.93 -8.76
CA LEU A 60 5.87 13.37 -9.62
C LEU A 60 5.10 14.53 -8.98
N ALA A 61 4.76 14.43 -7.69
CA ALA A 61 4.09 15.51 -6.97
C ALA A 61 4.91 16.81 -6.98
N ARG A 62 6.25 16.73 -6.90
CA ARG A 62 7.13 17.91 -7.01
C ARG A 62 7.07 18.53 -8.39
N VAL A 63 7.03 17.73 -9.46
CA VAL A 63 6.88 18.22 -10.84
C VAL A 63 5.52 18.91 -11.01
N GLU A 64 4.44 18.29 -10.55
CA GLU A 64 3.09 18.86 -10.64
C GLU A 64 2.98 20.17 -9.84
N ARG A 65 3.65 20.31 -8.68
CA ARG A 65 3.73 21.60 -7.96
C ARG A 65 4.37 22.70 -8.80
N ALA A 66 5.38 22.38 -9.60
CA ALA A 66 5.99 23.34 -10.50
C ALA A 66 5.04 23.70 -11.66
N GLN A 67 4.28 22.73 -12.19
CA GLN A 67 3.29 22.95 -13.25
C GLN A 67 2.09 23.79 -12.78
N ILE A 68 1.68 23.67 -11.51
CA ILE A 68 0.66 24.55 -10.91
C ILE A 68 1.13 26.02 -10.96
N LYS A 69 2.41 26.29 -10.64
CA LYS A 69 2.98 27.64 -10.73
C LYS A 69 3.01 28.17 -12.17
N GLN A 70 3.11 27.27 -13.14
CA GLN A 70 3.04 27.57 -14.58
C GLN A 70 1.59 27.65 -15.10
N ASN A 71 0.57 27.56 -14.23
CA ASN A 71 -0.85 27.58 -14.57
C ASN A 71 -1.26 26.52 -15.61
N VAL A 72 -0.59 25.37 -15.61
CA VAL A 72 -0.95 24.24 -16.48
C VAL A 72 -2.31 23.68 -16.04
N LYS A 73 -3.26 23.64 -16.98
CA LYS A 73 -4.61 23.11 -16.73
C LYS A 73 -4.53 21.64 -16.30
N GLY A 74 -5.16 21.32 -15.17
CA GLY A 74 -5.22 19.94 -14.63
C GLY A 74 -4.09 19.55 -13.70
N ALA A 75 -3.04 20.37 -13.53
CA ALA A 75 -1.91 20.07 -12.63
C ALA A 75 -2.35 19.94 -11.15
N ILE A 76 -3.35 20.71 -10.71
CA ILE A 76 -3.92 20.61 -9.36
C ILE A 76 -4.53 19.23 -9.10
N ALA A 77 -5.28 18.70 -10.07
CA ALA A 77 -5.91 17.39 -9.94
C ALA A 77 -4.88 16.26 -9.92
N LYS A 78 -3.86 16.34 -10.78
CA LYS A 78 -2.74 15.37 -10.78
C LYS A 78 -1.97 15.40 -9.48
N LEU A 79 -1.67 16.59 -8.95
CA LEU A 79 -1.03 16.73 -7.64
C LEU A 79 -1.84 16.06 -6.53
N ALA A 80 -3.15 16.31 -6.47
CA ALA A 80 -4.02 15.70 -5.47
C ALA A 80 -4.03 14.17 -5.56
N ASN A 81 -4.02 13.62 -6.78
CA ASN A 81 -3.92 12.18 -7.01
C ASN A 81 -2.60 11.59 -6.48
N HIS A 82 -1.45 12.21 -6.80
CA HIS A 82 -0.15 11.75 -6.32
C HIS A 82 -0.03 11.83 -4.79
N GLU A 83 -0.48 12.94 -4.19
CA GLU A 83 -0.45 13.12 -2.73
C GLU A 83 -1.41 12.15 -2.00
N GLY A 84 -2.59 11.90 -2.57
CA GLY A 84 -3.53 10.90 -2.07
C GLY A 84 -2.91 9.51 -2.08
N TYR A 85 -2.29 9.13 -3.19
CA TYR A 85 -1.66 7.81 -3.32
C TYR A 85 -0.49 7.61 -2.35
N ILE A 86 0.34 8.64 -2.12
CA ILE A 86 1.37 8.62 -1.08
C ILE A 86 0.77 8.38 0.30
N ARG A 87 -0.37 9.00 0.61
CA ARG A 87 -1.06 8.83 1.89
C ARG A 87 -1.58 7.41 2.05
N HIS A 88 -2.18 6.83 1.00
CA HIS A 88 -2.66 5.45 1.00
C HIS A 88 -1.51 4.45 1.22
N MET A 89 -0.39 4.62 0.51
CA MET A 89 0.79 3.77 0.70
C MET A 89 1.39 3.88 2.11
N LYS A 90 1.42 5.09 2.70
CA LYS A 90 1.85 5.27 4.11
C LYS A 90 0.87 4.63 5.09
N SER A 91 -0.42 4.70 4.81
CA SER A 91 -1.46 4.04 5.61
C SER A 91 -1.29 2.52 5.57
N TYR A 92 -1.06 1.95 4.38
CA TYR A 92 -0.77 0.53 4.21
C TYR A 92 0.45 0.09 5.03
N LEU A 93 1.56 0.83 4.96
CA LEU A 93 2.73 0.50 5.76
C LEU A 93 2.41 0.52 7.26
N ARG A 94 1.56 1.44 7.73
CA ARG A 94 1.19 1.56 9.15
C ARG A 94 0.21 0.48 9.64
N HIS A 95 -0.84 0.22 8.86
CA HIS A 95 -1.99 -0.61 9.27
C HIS A 95 -1.99 -2.00 8.64
N GLY A 96 -1.26 -2.21 7.55
CA GLY A 96 -1.21 -3.48 6.83
C GLY A 96 -2.32 -3.67 5.80
N ASP A 97 -3.33 -2.81 5.81
CA ASP A 97 -4.49 -2.88 4.91
C ASP A 97 -4.34 -1.93 3.72
N TRP A 98 -4.55 -2.46 2.52
CA TRP A 98 -4.47 -1.68 1.31
C TRP A 98 -5.83 -1.08 1.00
N CYS A 99 -5.92 0.25 0.98
CA CYS A 99 -7.18 0.98 0.84
C CYS A 99 -7.48 1.48 -0.58
N ASP A 100 -6.52 1.36 -1.51
CA ASP A 100 -6.66 1.88 -2.86
C ASP A 100 -7.18 0.81 -3.85
N MET A 101 -7.93 1.23 -4.87
CA MET A 101 -8.42 0.34 -5.93
C MET A 101 -7.33 -0.01 -6.95
N PHE A 102 -6.27 0.80 -7.01
CA PHE A 102 -5.14 0.59 -7.90
C PHE A 102 -3.84 0.36 -7.14
N TYR A 103 -2.87 -0.28 -7.79
CA TYR A 103 -1.52 -0.51 -7.27
C TYR A 103 -0.48 -0.45 -8.38
N GLY A 104 0.79 -0.36 -7.99
CA GLY A 104 1.93 -0.20 -8.88
C GLY A 104 2.58 1.18 -8.78
N GLU A 105 3.71 1.34 -9.44
CA GLU A 105 4.48 2.58 -9.39
C GLU A 105 3.69 3.77 -9.95
N TYR A 106 2.88 3.53 -10.99
CA TYR A 106 2.05 4.52 -11.67
C TYR A 106 0.54 4.21 -11.59
N GLN A 107 0.09 3.42 -10.61
CA GLN A 107 -1.32 2.98 -10.48
C GLN A 107 -1.84 2.18 -11.69
N GLU A 108 -0.95 1.45 -12.35
CA GLU A 108 -1.22 0.70 -13.60
C GLU A 108 -2.11 -0.53 -13.40
N LYS A 109 -2.12 -1.13 -12.21
CA LYS A 109 -2.81 -2.40 -11.97
C LYS A 109 -3.99 -2.19 -11.04
N LYS A 110 -5.07 -2.95 -11.28
CA LYS A 110 -6.29 -2.91 -10.47
C LYS A 110 -6.26 -4.01 -9.41
N ILE A 111 -6.61 -3.67 -8.17
CA ILE A 111 -6.80 -4.63 -7.09
C ILE A 111 -8.16 -5.31 -7.23
N ARG A 112 -8.18 -6.59 -6.89
CA ARG A 112 -9.41 -7.36 -6.74
C ARG A 112 -9.75 -7.45 -5.26
N ASN A 113 -10.99 -7.14 -4.94
CA ASN A 113 -11.49 -7.24 -3.57
C ASN A 113 -11.78 -8.71 -3.27
N ARG A 114 -11.38 -9.15 -2.07
CA ARG A 114 -11.77 -10.45 -1.53
C ARG A 114 -12.72 -10.20 -0.37
N ASN A 115 -13.85 -10.89 -0.37
CA ASN A 115 -14.73 -10.90 0.78
C ASN A 115 -14.07 -11.62 1.96
N VAL A 116 -14.08 -10.99 3.12
CA VAL A 116 -13.58 -11.56 4.38
C VAL A 116 -14.72 -12.11 5.23
N ALA A 117 -15.88 -11.44 5.22
CA ALA A 117 -17.06 -11.82 5.99
C ALA A 117 -18.33 -11.51 5.20
N LEU A 118 -19.23 -12.49 5.08
CA LEU A 118 -20.51 -12.33 4.40
C LEU A 118 -21.41 -11.36 5.18
N GLY A 119 -21.89 -10.33 4.49
CA GLY A 119 -23.00 -9.51 4.95
C GLY A 119 -24.33 -10.13 4.54
N TYR A 120 -25.37 -9.87 5.31
CA TYR A 120 -26.73 -10.32 5.01
C TYR A 120 -27.66 -9.12 4.91
N TYR A 121 -28.72 -9.24 4.10
CA TYR A 121 -29.76 -8.22 4.06
C TYR A 121 -30.50 -8.17 5.40
N TRP A 122 -30.46 -6.99 6.04
CA TRP A 122 -31.15 -6.74 7.30
C TRP A 122 -32.65 -6.43 7.12
N TYR A 123 -33.05 -5.92 5.95
CA TYR A 123 -34.42 -5.51 5.66
C TYR A 123 -34.76 -5.73 4.18
N GLY A 124 -36.05 -5.69 3.85
CA GLY A 124 -36.56 -5.84 2.49
C GLY A 124 -36.94 -7.28 2.12
N PRO A 125 -37.32 -7.53 0.85
CA PRO A 125 -37.82 -8.83 0.40
C PRO A 125 -36.76 -9.95 0.44
N ASN A 126 -35.48 -9.59 0.54
CA ASN A 126 -34.35 -10.51 0.56
C ASN A 126 -33.74 -10.70 1.96
N ILE A 127 -34.48 -10.41 3.03
CA ILE A 127 -33.97 -10.50 4.42
C ILE A 127 -33.33 -11.88 4.69
N GLY A 128 -32.16 -11.87 5.33
CA GLY A 128 -31.42 -13.08 5.65
C GLY A 128 -30.67 -13.72 4.48
N LYS A 129 -30.83 -13.24 3.23
CA LYS A 129 -29.99 -13.70 2.11
C LYS A 129 -28.60 -13.05 2.15
N PRO A 130 -27.54 -13.76 1.71
CA PRO A 130 -26.21 -13.19 1.53
C PRO A 130 -26.24 -11.98 0.58
N LYS A 131 -25.58 -10.90 0.99
CA LYS A 131 -25.37 -9.74 0.13
C LYS A 131 -24.10 -9.96 -0.70
N ARG A 132 -24.26 -9.93 -2.03
CA ARG A 132 -23.16 -10.09 -2.98
C ARG A 132 -22.91 -8.82 -3.77
N ASP A 133 -21.66 -8.41 -3.83
CA ASP A 133 -21.21 -7.26 -4.62
C ASP A 133 -20.44 -7.72 -5.86
N VAL A 134 -20.83 -7.20 -7.02
CA VAL A 134 -20.24 -7.55 -8.32
C VAL A 134 -18.75 -7.21 -8.34
N GLY A 135 -17.92 -8.14 -8.83
CA GLY A 135 -16.48 -8.00 -8.93
C GLY A 135 -15.69 -8.32 -7.65
N THR A 136 -16.37 -8.76 -6.59
CA THR A 136 -15.72 -9.25 -5.36
C THR A 136 -15.52 -10.77 -5.44
N PHE A 137 -14.34 -11.23 -5.04
CA PHE A 137 -14.06 -12.66 -4.89
C PHE A 137 -14.64 -13.18 -3.57
N TYR A 138 -15.47 -14.22 -3.67
CA TYR A 138 -16.16 -14.84 -2.53
C TYR A 138 -15.55 -16.21 -2.22
N PRO A 139 -14.83 -16.36 -1.08
CA PRO A 139 -14.14 -17.62 -0.75
C PRO A 139 -15.08 -18.82 -0.56
N ASP A 140 -16.33 -18.58 -0.19
CA ASP A 140 -17.36 -19.61 0.02
C ASP A 140 -17.82 -20.23 -1.30
N LEU A 141 -17.93 -19.43 -2.36
CA LEU A 141 -18.26 -19.90 -3.71
C LEU A 141 -17.02 -20.21 -4.55
N ASN A 142 -15.84 -19.79 -4.07
CA ASN A 142 -14.56 -19.84 -4.77
C ASN A 142 -14.60 -19.19 -6.18
N VAL A 143 -15.51 -18.24 -6.40
CA VAL A 143 -15.68 -17.51 -7.66
C VAL A 143 -15.73 -16.00 -7.43
N VAL A 144 -15.45 -15.25 -8.48
CA VAL A 144 -15.73 -13.82 -8.53
C VAL A 144 -17.21 -13.66 -8.88
N TRP A 145 -17.94 -12.87 -8.09
CA TRP A 145 -19.36 -12.62 -8.36
C TRP A 145 -19.52 -11.76 -9.61
N GLU A 146 -20.15 -12.28 -10.65
CA GLU A 146 -20.41 -11.57 -11.91
C GLU A 146 -21.87 -11.12 -12.00
N MET A 147 -22.14 -10.15 -12.89
CA MET A 147 -23.49 -9.64 -13.11
C MET A 147 -24.34 -10.74 -13.78
N GLY A 148 -25.42 -11.16 -13.12
CA GLY A 148 -26.32 -12.22 -13.60
C GLY A 148 -26.10 -13.60 -12.98
N MET A 149 -25.19 -13.74 -12.00
CA MET A 149 -25.19 -14.93 -11.14
C MET A 149 -26.40 -14.90 -10.19
N GLU A 150 -27.09 -16.03 -10.09
CA GLU A 150 -28.14 -16.28 -9.11
C GLU A 150 -27.62 -17.31 -8.08
N GLU A 151 -27.98 -17.11 -6.81
CA GLU A 151 -27.75 -18.07 -5.72
C GLU A 151 -28.83 -19.15 -5.68
#